data_AF-A3HZC9-F1
#
_entry.id   AF-A3HZC9-F1
#
_cell.length_a   1.000
_cell.length_b   1.000
_cell.length_c   1.000
_cell.angle_alpha   90.00
_cell.angle_beta   90.00
_cell.angle_gamma   90.00
#
_symmetry.space_group_name_H-M   'P 1'
#
loop_
_entity.id
_entity.type
_entity.pdbx_description
1 polymer ?
#
loop_
_entity_poly.entity_id
_entity_poly.type
_entity_poly.pdbx_seq_one_letter_code
_entity_poly.pdbx_strand_id
1 'polypeptide(L)'
;MFNRLFLNSLLFSIAILLFSNCGSRIVPESNFLEDMEVSPAKLSYFRDSIQFEVSGTIPIESVLSPKNPQLELVFRGSDSELLLGEIELNKILAAYEYKESYKLRYEPWMEGAVLEAYFYHGKKKEDPSERKILAKGVITTPLLAKVGHVRVDEPIPQIGLYIPTGSMDKDLSRYGEFVLQFEAGSSVVKSTRQNQAILDSLEQFILRYPSISSIRITGTQSPENSEGKSSRLGMDRANATLAVLRKSNIRFQDSALTVTSRWNDWFDFRLLLRDYQRFSTQKKDELYAILLNGQDYQTQASQLRKVSGFSQVSRDLFPRLRAAKIEINAKPLPGLDQEQSAKLEEALKGTGLNSGLSQAEWAIAGESSPRLDDKDEIYSKMTELFHSALPYNNLAVVRMRQAQRTLDQKKKDQLWEEANRLLEQASKMENSPYVLHNQGQILVLQGDSWSAYKKLSDASVITKNEDFLKINESLRGSLDILRGDYKLAILRFQYVYSEPKDFFNKGLAYFMSDDYANASISFEESVTAGRSFGYGYYGLALIAANSGQEEVALIHLKQAIDASEVLYQKALIDPEFEELRGTQAFFEIFKSSPEN
;
A
#
# COMPACT_ATOMS: atom_id res chain seq x y z
N MET A 1 27.12 36.25 21.88
CA MET A 1 28.28 35.69 21.16
C MET A 1 27.86 34.31 20.67
N PHE A 2 27.82 33.98 19.38
CA PHE A 2 28.19 34.76 18.19
C PHE A 2 26.99 35.45 17.53
N ASN A 3 27.27 36.45 16.69
CA ASN A 3 26.28 37.26 15.99
C ASN A 3 26.79 37.46 14.56
N ARG A 4 25.89 37.47 13.56
CA ARG A 4 26.18 37.80 12.14
C ARG A 4 27.24 36.98 11.41
N LEU A 5 26.79 35.98 10.64
CA LEU A 5 27.36 35.53 9.36
C LEU A 5 26.17 34.94 8.56
N PHE A 6 26.23 34.99 7.22
CA PHE A 6 25.12 34.62 6.28
C PHE A 6 23.96 35.61 6.06
N LEU A 7 24.14 36.91 6.38
CA LEU A 7 23.45 37.99 5.64
C LEU A 7 24.52 38.93 5.03
N ASN A 8 24.99 38.60 3.82
CA ASN A 8 25.65 39.50 2.84
C ASN A 8 26.33 38.70 1.71
N SER A 9 25.58 38.28 0.68
CA SER A 9 26.17 37.84 -0.61
C SER A 9 25.23 37.92 -1.82
N LEU A 10 24.08 38.61 -1.71
CA LEU A 10 23.08 38.68 -2.79
C LEU A 10 22.52 40.09 -3.01
N LEU A 11 23.40 41.10 -2.99
CA LEU A 11 23.07 42.50 -3.28
C LEU A 11 24.24 43.22 -3.99
N PHE A 12 24.73 42.58 -5.04
CA PHE A 12 25.66 43.12 -6.05
C PHE A 12 25.42 42.25 -7.31
N SER A 13 24.53 42.64 -8.23
CA SER A 13 24.94 43.36 -9.43
C SER A 13 23.75 44.03 -10.13
N ILE A 14 23.29 45.17 -9.60
CA ILE A 14 22.36 46.07 -10.31
C ILE A 14 22.92 47.51 -10.17
N ALA A 15 22.84 48.27 -11.27
CA ALA A 15 23.23 49.68 -11.39
C ALA A 15 24.74 50.03 -11.42
N ILE A 16 25.41 49.70 -12.53
CA ILE A 16 26.32 50.64 -13.21
C ILE A 16 26.07 50.56 -14.72
N LEU A 17 25.53 51.63 -15.32
CA LEU A 17 25.80 52.08 -16.69
C LEU A 17 24.98 53.34 -17.02
N LEU A 18 25.57 54.51 -16.79
CA LEU A 18 25.18 55.74 -17.46
C LEU A 18 26.43 56.52 -17.90
N PHE A 19 26.34 57.08 -19.10
CA PHE A 19 27.31 57.97 -19.76
C PHE A 19 28.63 57.36 -20.28
N SER A 20 28.54 56.83 -21.51
CA SER A 20 29.59 56.95 -22.52
C SER A 20 28.94 57.43 -23.83
N ASN A 21 28.92 58.75 -24.06
CA ASN A 21 28.35 59.34 -25.27
C ASN A 21 29.42 59.47 -26.36
N CYS A 22 29.54 58.46 -27.21
CA CYS A 22 30.23 58.52 -28.50
C CYS A 22 29.28 57.99 -29.57
N GLY A 23 29.07 58.78 -30.63
CA GLY A 23 27.92 58.63 -31.53
C GLY A 23 27.78 57.24 -32.17
N SER A 24 26.74 56.51 -31.76
CA SER A 24 26.27 55.32 -32.45
C SER A 24 25.46 55.71 -33.69
N ARG A 25 25.81 55.15 -34.85
CA ARG A 25 24.84 55.03 -35.93
C ARG A 25 23.70 54.16 -35.40
N ILE A 26 22.46 54.59 -35.58
CA ILE A 26 21.30 53.72 -35.37
C ILE A 26 21.34 52.68 -36.49
N VAL A 27 21.97 51.54 -36.20
CA VAL A 27 21.78 50.30 -36.93
C VAL A 27 20.49 49.71 -36.37
N PRO A 28 19.50 49.33 -37.18
CA PRO A 28 18.36 48.57 -36.69
C PRO A 28 18.88 47.28 -36.06
N GLU A 29 18.46 46.96 -34.83
CA GLU A 29 18.65 45.62 -34.28
C GLU A 29 17.89 44.66 -35.20
N SER A 30 18.64 43.84 -35.93
CA SER A 30 18.08 42.82 -36.82
C SER A 30 17.75 41.61 -35.96
N ASN A 31 16.49 41.21 -35.99
CA ASN A 31 15.96 40.05 -35.27
C ASN A 31 15.86 38.89 -36.28
N PHE A 32 17.00 38.32 -36.66
CA PHE A 32 17.10 37.25 -37.66
C PHE A 32 16.42 35.95 -37.23
N LEU A 33 16.18 35.77 -35.93
CA LEU A 33 15.49 34.61 -35.36
C LEU A 33 14.01 34.92 -35.03
N GLU A 34 13.44 36.05 -35.45
CA GLU A 34 12.05 36.43 -35.13
C GLU A 34 11.05 35.33 -35.48
N ASP A 35 11.11 34.82 -36.71
CA ASP A 35 10.25 33.76 -37.26
C ASP A 35 10.64 32.33 -36.80
N MET A 36 11.62 32.17 -35.91
CA MET A 36 12.08 30.84 -35.48
C MET A 36 11.14 30.22 -34.44
N GLU A 37 10.56 29.07 -34.76
CA GLU A 37 9.62 28.34 -33.92
C GLU A 37 10.13 26.92 -33.61
N VAL A 38 9.61 26.35 -32.51
CA VAL A 38 9.77 24.93 -32.15
C VAL A 38 8.40 24.27 -31.97
N SER A 39 8.25 23.06 -32.50
CA SER A 39 7.01 22.29 -32.47
C SER A 39 7.29 20.88 -31.92
N PRO A 40 6.67 20.47 -30.79
CA PRO A 40 5.78 21.27 -29.93
C PRO A 40 6.52 22.39 -29.19
N ALA A 41 5.81 23.47 -28.86
CA ALA A 41 6.37 24.63 -28.15
C ALA A 41 6.91 24.28 -26.74
N LYS A 42 6.21 23.39 -26.02
CA LYS A 42 6.71 22.75 -24.80
C LYS A 42 7.26 21.37 -25.15
N LEU A 43 8.55 21.16 -24.90
CA LEU A 43 9.20 19.87 -25.11
C LEU A 43 8.71 18.85 -24.08
N SER A 44 8.47 17.61 -24.49
CA SER A 44 7.98 16.55 -23.61
C SER A 44 8.79 15.26 -23.74
N TYR A 45 8.93 14.57 -22.61
CA TYR A 45 9.49 13.22 -22.57
C TYR A 45 8.49 12.22 -23.16
N PHE A 46 8.94 11.41 -24.11
CA PHE A 46 8.19 10.28 -24.64
C PHE A 46 9.08 9.03 -24.70
N ARG A 47 8.80 8.06 -23.81
CA ARG A 47 9.44 6.73 -23.66
C ARG A 47 10.92 6.73 -23.27
N ASP A 48 11.76 7.30 -24.12
CA ASP A 48 13.21 7.34 -23.99
C ASP A 48 13.81 8.61 -24.61
N SER A 49 12.97 9.43 -25.24
CA SER A 49 13.39 10.50 -26.12
C SER A 49 12.53 11.75 -26.02
N ILE A 50 13.13 12.87 -26.40
CA ILE A 50 12.48 14.14 -26.68
C ILE A 50 12.43 14.25 -28.20
N GLN A 51 11.27 14.62 -28.76
CA GLN A 51 11.06 14.76 -30.20
C GLN A 51 10.45 16.12 -30.48
N PHE A 52 11.09 16.87 -31.39
CA PHE A 52 10.65 18.21 -31.77
C PHE A 52 11.15 18.56 -33.17
N GLU A 53 10.50 19.54 -33.78
CA GLU A 53 10.89 20.15 -35.05
C GLU A 53 11.18 21.63 -34.81
N VAL A 54 12.22 22.14 -35.47
CA VAL A 54 12.57 23.57 -35.48
C VAL A 54 12.44 24.08 -36.90
N SER A 55 11.75 25.21 -37.09
CA SER A 55 11.54 25.82 -38.39
C SER A 55 11.44 27.33 -38.32
N GLY A 56 11.72 28.01 -39.43
CA GLY A 56 11.55 29.45 -39.52
C GLY A 56 12.18 30.03 -40.79
N THR A 57 12.26 31.36 -40.84
CA THR A 57 12.97 32.07 -41.91
C THR A 57 13.94 33.11 -41.37
N ILE A 58 14.99 33.41 -42.14
CA ILE A 58 15.92 34.53 -41.91
C ILE A 58 15.80 35.47 -43.12
N PRO A 59 15.30 36.70 -42.98
CA PRO A 59 15.03 37.59 -44.11
C PRO A 59 16.30 38.07 -44.83
N ILE A 60 16.20 38.26 -46.15
CA ILE A 60 17.27 38.80 -47.02
C ILE A 60 16.83 40.17 -47.54
N GLU A 61 16.93 41.19 -46.69
CA GLU A 61 16.63 42.58 -47.07
C GLU A 61 17.87 43.36 -47.49
N SER A 62 17.70 44.33 -48.41
CA SER A 62 18.81 45.14 -48.94
C SER A 62 19.57 45.96 -47.89
N VAL A 63 18.98 46.20 -46.72
CA VAL A 63 19.58 46.97 -45.61
C VAL A 63 20.17 46.06 -44.52
N LEU A 64 19.67 44.83 -44.38
CA LEU A 64 19.96 43.91 -43.27
C LEU A 64 20.34 42.47 -43.73
N SER A 65 20.81 42.28 -44.97
CA SER A 65 21.16 40.93 -45.47
C SER A 65 22.25 40.24 -44.63
N PRO A 66 22.05 38.99 -44.16
CA PRO A 66 23.05 38.27 -43.41
C PRO A 66 24.21 37.82 -44.31
N LYS A 67 25.44 37.92 -43.79
CA LYS A 67 26.66 37.51 -44.51
C LYS A 67 27.03 36.11 -44.07
N ASN A 68 26.95 35.11 -44.94
CA ASN A 68 27.19 33.70 -44.58
C ASN A 68 26.44 33.32 -43.28
N PRO A 69 25.09 33.35 -43.28
CA PRO A 69 24.33 32.94 -42.10
C PRO A 69 24.68 31.50 -41.73
N GLN A 70 24.84 31.26 -40.43
CA GLN A 70 24.95 29.92 -39.84
C GLN A 70 24.03 29.90 -38.62
N LEU A 71 23.33 28.78 -38.41
CA LEU A 71 22.35 28.63 -37.35
C LEU A 71 22.66 27.35 -36.59
N GLU A 72 22.88 27.42 -35.28
CA GLU A 72 23.16 26.26 -34.44
C GLU A 72 22.09 26.12 -33.35
N LEU A 73 21.86 24.88 -32.92
CA LEU A 73 21.02 24.59 -31.75
C LEU A 73 21.84 24.03 -30.60
N VAL A 74 21.54 24.50 -29.39
CA VAL A 74 22.21 24.10 -28.15
C VAL A 74 21.17 23.80 -27.07
N PHE A 75 21.32 22.66 -26.40
CA PHE A 75 20.60 22.35 -25.17
C PHE A 75 21.52 22.63 -23.97
N ARG A 76 21.19 23.61 -23.14
CA ARG A 76 22.04 24.05 -22.00
C ARG A 76 21.34 23.87 -20.66
N GLY A 77 21.94 23.06 -19.79
CA GLY A 77 21.63 22.98 -18.36
C GLY A 77 22.55 23.88 -17.52
N SER A 78 22.57 23.70 -16.20
CA SER A 78 23.47 24.44 -15.29
C SER A 78 24.94 24.11 -15.51
N ASP A 79 25.24 22.81 -15.64
CA ASP A 79 26.60 22.25 -15.67
C ASP A 79 26.83 21.32 -16.88
N SER A 80 25.89 21.31 -17.84
CA SER A 80 25.88 20.44 -19.01
C SER A 80 25.44 21.20 -20.25
N GLU A 81 26.08 20.94 -21.38
CA GLU A 81 25.74 21.52 -22.68
C GLU A 81 25.81 20.45 -23.76
N LEU A 82 24.80 20.44 -24.63
CA LEU A 82 24.70 19.53 -25.78
C LEU A 82 24.49 20.36 -27.05
N LEU A 83 25.54 20.48 -27.85
CA LEU A 83 25.47 21.05 -29.20
C LEU A 83 24.78 20.05 -30.14
N LEU A 84 23.69 20.48 -30.77
CA LEU A 84 22.88 19.64 -31.67
C LEU A 84 23.32 19.70 -33.13
N GLY A 85 24.16 20.68 -33.49
CA GLY A 85 24.71 20.85 -34.83
C GLY A 85 24.31 22.19 -35.47
N GLU A 86 24.71 22.35 -36.74
CA GLU A 86 24.35 23.48 -37.59
C GLU A 86 23.18 23.10 -38.50
N ILE A 87 22.10 23.90 -38.49
CA ILE A 87 20.90 23.72 -39.29
C ILE A 87 21.19 24.08 -40.76
N GLU A 88 20.72 23.25 -41.68
CA GLU A 88 20.85 23.53 -43.12
C GLU A 88 19.90 24.67 -43.57
N LEU A 89 20.49 25.75 -44.11
CA LEU A 89 19.78 26.95 -44.54
C LEU A 89 19.51 26.95 -46.05
N ASN A 90 18.25 26.76 -46.44
CA ASN A 90 17.83 26.75 -47.84
C ASN A 90 17.55 28.18 -48.34
N LYS A 91 18.39 28.70 -49.24
CA LYS A 91 18.23 30.06 -49.76
C LYS A 91 17.10 30.15 -50.80
N ILE A 92 16.09 30.97 -50.50
CA ILE A 92 15.04 31.39 -51.44
C ILE A 92 15.22 32.86 -51.88
N LEU A 93 14.26 33.40 -52.63
CA LEU A 93 14.37 34.74 -53.23
C LEU A 93 14.47 35.88 -52.20
N ALA A 94 13.75 35.77 -51.07
CA ALA A 94 13.61 36.84 -50.07
C ALA A 94 14.08 36.45 -48.66
N ALA A 95 14.48 35.19 -48.44
CA ALA A 95 14.85 34.66 -47.13
C ALA A 95 15.81 33.45 -47.26
N TYR A 96 16.37 33.02 -46.15
CA TYR A 96 16.80 31.63 -45.94
C TYR A 96 15.71 30.91 -45.15
N GLU A 97 15.22 29.79 -45.64
CA GLU A 97 14.22 28.93 -45.00
C GLU A 97 14.91 27.70 -44.40
N TYR A 98 14.44 27.24 -43.24
CA TYR A 98 14.95 26.04 -42.59
C TYR A 98 13.85 25.29 -41.85
N LYS A 99 14.00 23.97 -41.78
CA LYS A 99 13.08 23.04 -41.10
C LYS A 99 13.83 21.74 -40.82
N GLU A 100 14.05 21.42 -39.56
CA GLU A 100 14.82 20.25 -39.14
C GLU A 100 14.16 19.55 -37.94
N SER A 101 14.16 18.22 -37.94
CA SER A 101 13.51 17.40 -36.90
C SER A 101 14.53 16.67 -36.05
N TYR A 102 14.42 16.81 -34.73
CA TYR A 102 15.32 16.21 -33.75
C TYR A 102 14.64 15.08 -32.97
N LYS A 103 15.42 14.02 -32.72
CA LYS A 103 15.08 12.98 -31.74
C LYS A 103 16.28 12.76 -30.82
N LEU A 104 16.20 13.29 -29.62
CA LEU A 104 17.26 13.23 -28.62
C LEU A 104 16.90 12.18 -27.56
N ARG A 105 17.90 11.46 -27.03
CA ARG A 105 17.70 10.65 -25.83
C ARG A 105 17.48 11.59 -24.64
N TYR A 106 16.48 11.32 -23.81
CA TYR A 106 16.28 12.09 -22.58
C TYR A 106 17.37 11.77 -21.55
N GLU A 107 17.92 12.81 -20.94
CA GLU A 107 18.81 12.73 -19.78
C GLU A 107 18.29 13.62 -18.64
N PRO A 108 18.47 13.26 -17.35
CA PRO A 108 17.80 13.96 -16.24
C PRO A 108 18.06 15.47 -16.14
N TRP A 109 19.23 15.95 -16.57
CA TRP A 109 19.55 17.38 -16.55
C TRP A 109 18.73 18.21 -17.55
N MET A 110 18.09 17.56 -18.54
CA MET A 110 17.27 18.23 -19.55
C MET A 110 15.95 18.78 -18.99
N GLU A 111 15.48 18.28 -17.84
CA GLU A 111 14.22 18.72 -17.21
C GLU A 111 14.18 20.23 -16.93
N GLY A 112 15.30 20.80 -16.47
CA GLY A 112 15.46 22.24 -16.17
C GLY A 112 16.41 22.99 -17.11
N ALA A 113 16.78 22.40 -18.25
CA ALA A 113 17.66 23.01 -19.25
C ALA A 113 16.89 23.95 -20.20
N VAL A 114 17.59 24.61 -21.11
CA VAL A 114 17.01 25.52 -22.12
C VAL A 114 17.45 25.10 -23.52
N LEU A 115 16.51 25.05 -24.46
CA LEU A 115 16.80 24.93 -25.89
C LEU A 115 17.03 26.33 -26.46
N GLU A 116 18.25 26.62 -26.90
CA GLU A 116 18.66 27.89 -27.47
C GLU A 116 19.06 27.73 -28.94
N ALA A 117 18.74 28.73 -29.76
CA ALA A 117 19.23 28.89 -31.12
C ALA A 117 20.27 30.02 -31.20
N TYR A 118 21.39 29.74 -31.86
CA TYR A 118 22.50 30.67 -32.05
C TYR A 118 22.65 31.01 -33.52
N PHE A 119 22.49 32.29 -33.82
CA PHE A 119 22.74 32.82 -35.15
C PHE A 119 24.14 33.41 -35.24
N TYR A 120 24.86 33.09 -36.31
CA TYR A 120 26.16 33.68 -36.62
C TYR A 120 26.13 34.29 -38.03
N HIS A 121 26.80 35.43 -38.20
CA HIS A 121 27.13 35.96 -39.52
C HIS A 121 28.63 36.26 -39.68
N GLY A 122 29.20 35.92 -40.83
CA GLY A 122 30.59 36.22 -41.19
C GLY A 122 31.43 35.00 -41.55
N LYS A 123 32.73 35.07 -41.25
CA LYS A 123 33.70 33.97 -41.54
C LYS A 123 34.31 33.35 -40.27
N LYS A 124 33.86 33.78 -39.10
CA LYS A 124 34.35 33.35 -37.79
C LYS A 124 33.15 33.12 -36.89
N LYS A 125 33.06 31.94 -36.28
CA LYS A 125 32.22 31.71 -35.09
C LYS A 125 33.08 32.08 -33.88
N GLU A 126 32.91 33.29 -33.37
CA GLU A 126 33.49 33.73 -32.08
C GLU A 126 32.35 33.81 -31.06
N ASP A 127 31.50 34.84 -31.15
CA ASP A 127 30.23 34.93 -30.42
C ASP A 127 29.04 34.85 -31.39
N PRO A 128 27.90 34.25 -30.97
CA PRO A 128 26.66 34.33 -31.74
C PRO A 128 26.17 35.77 -31.81
N SER A 129 25.83 36.20 -33.02
CA SER A 129 25.33 37.53 -33.34
C SER A 129 23.93 37.77 -32.77
N GLU A 130 23.16 36.69 -32.58
CA GLU A 130 21.84 36.70 -31.96
C GLU A 130 21.59 35.35 -31.26
N ARG A 131 20.78 35.37 -30.20
CA ARG A 131 20.39 34.16 -29.45
C ARG A 131 18.88 34.21 -29.20
N LYS A 132 18.18 33.09 -29.42
CA LYS A 132 16.75 32.94 -29.07
C LYS A 132 16.54 31.71 -28.21
N ILE A 133 15.78 31.86 -27.13
CA ILE A 133 15.26 30.72 -26.36
C ILE A 133 14.05 30.18 -27.11
N LEU A 134 14.06 28.90 -27.46
CA LEU A 134 12.96 28.23 -28.15
C LEU A 134 12.03 27.51 -27.18
N ALA A 135 12.60 26.84 -26.18
CA ALA A 135 11.84 26.14 -25.14
C ALA A 135 12.60 26.13 -23.81
N LYS A 136 11.86 26.09 -22.69
CA LYS A 136 12.42 25.96 -21.34
C LYS A 136 12.00 24.61 -20.75
N GLY A 137 13.00 23.81 -20.38
CA GLY A 137 12.87 22.51 -19.75
C GLY A 137 12.27 21.42 -20.66
N VAL A 138 11.97 20.30 -20.02
CA VAL A 138 11.26 19.16 -20.64
C VAL A 138 10.17 18.70 -19.68
N ILE A 139 8.94 18.54 -20.19
CA ILE A 139 7.82 17.98 -19.44
C ILE A 139 8.11 16.50 -19.18
N THR A 140 8.38 16.18 -17.91
CA THR A 140 8.72 14.83 -17.41
C THR A 140 7.56 14.16 -16.69
N THR A 141 6.33 14.68 -16.82
CA THR A 141 5.14 14.23 -16.08
C THR A 141 4.98 12.70 -15.95
N PRO A 142 5.23 11.86 -16.98
CA PRO A 142 5.24 10.39 -16.84
C PRO A 142 6.22 9.83 -15.80
N LEU A 143 7.38 10.46 -15.59
CA LEU A 143 8.41 10.06 -14.61
C LEU A 143 8.00 10.30 -13.14
N LEU A 144 6.84 10.91 -12.91
CA LEU A 144 6.22 10.95 -11.58
C LEU A 144 5.68 9.59 -11.13
N ALA A 145 5.46 8.64 -12.06
CA ALA A 145 4.88 7.34 -11.79
C ALA A 145 5.59 6.58 -10.65
N LYS A 146 4.80 6.16 -9.66
CA LYS A 146 5.29 5.58 -8.41
C LYS A 146 5.54 4.08 -8.54
N VAL A 147 6.79 3.72 -8.83
CA VAL A 147 7.25 2.33 -9.04
C VAL A 147 8.01 1.70 -7.85
N GLY A 148 8.14 2.42 -6.72
CA GLY A 148 8.82 1.93 -5.51
C GLY A 148 10.24 2.42 -5.27
N HIS A 149 10.74 3.38 -6.05
CA HIS A 149 11.98 4.10 -5.73
C HIS A 149 11.84 4.90 -4.43
N VAL A 150 12.93 4.98 -3.67
CA VAL A 150 13.04 5.87 -2.49
C VAL A 150 13.28 7.31 -2.97
N ARG A 151 12.60 8.27 -2.35
CA ARG A 151 12.67 9.73 -2.63
C ARG A 151 12.71 10.51 -1.31
N VAL A 152 13.23 11.73 -1.37
CA VAL A 152 13.44 12.71 -0.28
C VAL A 152 13.47 12.12 1.15
N ASP A 153 12.63 12.52 2.13
CA ASP A 153 11.27 13.12 2.18
C ASP A 153 10.06 12.18 2.11
N GLU A 154 10.09 11.10 1.34
CA GLU A 154 8.96 10.15 1.26
C GLU A 154 9.11 8.95 2.23
N PRO A 155 8.01 8.40 2.76
CA PRO A 155 8.04 7.11 3.45
C PRO A 155 8.61 6.02 2.54
N ILE A 156 9.61 5.26 3.02
CA ILE A 156 10.26 4.20 2.23
C ILE A 156 9.22 3.19 1.72
N PRO A 157 9.03 3.06 0.40
CA PRO A 157 7.97 2.21 -0.16
C PRO A 157 8.17 0.73 0.21
N GLN A 158 7.12 0.05 0.67
CA GLN A 158 7.19 -1.39 0.93
C GLN A 158 7.21 -2.16 -0.40
N ILE A 159 8.39 -2.50 -0.89
CA ILE A 159 8.57 -3.33 -2.09
C ILE A 159 8.64 -4.81 -1.75
N GLY A 160 8.34 -5.63 -2.75
CA GLY A 160 8.45 -7.08 -2.70
C GLY A 160 7.33 -7.74 -1.89
N LEU A 161 6.81 -8.85 -2.42
CA LEU A 161 5.73 -9.63 -1.85
C LEU A 161 6.28 -10.91 -1.22
N TYR A 162 6.04 -11.06 0.08
CA TYR A 162 6.21 -12.34 0.76
C TYR A 162 5.21 -13.34 0.20
N ILE A 163 5.63 -14.60 0.03
CA ILE A 163 4.70 -15.72 -0.10
C ILE A 163 4.02 -15.87 1.27
N PRO A 164 2.69 -15.66 1.37
CA PRO A 164 1.97 -15.74 2.64
C PRO A 164 1.86 -17.20 3.08
N THR A 165 1.68 -17.43 4.38
CA THR A 165 1.47 -18.79 4.89
C THR A 165 0.06 -19.33 4.66
N GLY A 166 -0.89 -18.46 4.31
CA GLY A 166 -2.32 -18.76 4.31
C GLY A 166 -2.85 -19.13 5.70
N SER A 167 -2.14 -18.73 6.77
CA SER A 167 -2.54 -18.99 8.17
C SER A 167 -3.40 -17.87 8.75
N MET A 168 -3.24 -16.64 8.26
CA MET A 168 -4.05 -15.50 8.70
C MET A 168 -5.49 -15.52 8.13
N ASP A 169 -5.69 -16.14 6.97
CA ASP A 169 -7.01 -16.22 6.29
C ASP A 169 -7.86 -17.43 6.71
N LYS A 170 -7.28 -18.38 7.46
CA LYS A 170 -8.02 -19.54 7.95
C LYS A 170 -8.79 -19.16 9.20
N ASP A 171 -10.09 -19.47 9.23
CA ASP A 171 -10.85 -19.39 10.47
C ASP A 171 -10.37 -20.48 11.45
N LEU A 172 -9.44 -20.07 12.32
CA LEU A 172 -8.91 -20.88 13.41
C LEU A 172 -9.79 -20.83 14.67
N SER A 173 -11.03 -20.32 14.57
CA SER A 173 -11.99 -20.36 15.67
C SER A 173 -12.23 -21.80 16.15
N ARG A 174 -12.40 -21.94 17.46
CA ARG A 174 -12.71 -23.17 18.17
C ARG A 174 -13.88 -22.92 19.10
N TYR A 175 -14.79 -23.88 19.10
CA TYR A 175 -15.94 -23.91 20.00
C TYR A 175 -15.60 -24.76 21.23
N GLY A 176 -15.96 -24.28 22.42
CA GLY A 176 -15.90 -25.04 23.68
C GLY A 176 -17.21 -24.91 24.46
N GLU A 177 -17.74 -26.02 24.97
CA GLU A 177 -18.89 -26.07 25.90
C GLU A 177 -18.43 -26.58 27.26
N PHE A 178 -18.68 -25.80 28.31
CA PHE A 178 -18.31 -26.11 29.70
C PHE A 178 -19.57 -26.00 30.57
N VAL A 179 -19.79 -26.97 31.47
CA VAL A 179 -21.05 -27.06 32.23
C VAL A 179 -20.79 -27.15 33.73
N LEU A 180 -21.10 -26.07 34.45
CA LEU A 180 -21.07 -26.05 35.92
C LEU A 180 -22.39 -26.58 36.48
N GLN A 181 -22.30 -27.43 37.50
CA GLN A 181 -23.44 -28.06 38.16
C GLN A 181 -23.79 -27.37 39.49
N PHE A 182 -25.08 -27.31 39.81
CA PHE A 182 -25.66 -26.63 40.97
C PHE A 182 -26.58 -27.56 41.77
N GLU A 183 -26.73 -27.22 43.05
CA GLU A 183 -27.69 -27.88 43.92
C GLU A 183 -29.13 -27.48 43.61
N ALA A 184 -30.07 -28.30 44.07
CA ALA A 184 -31.50 -28.03 43.99
C ALA A 184 -31.84 -26.67 44.63
N GLY A 185 -32.50 -25.78 43.88
CA GLY A 185 -32.91 -24.46 44.35
C GLY A 185 -31.78 -23.47 44.62
N SER A 186 -30.52 -23.79 44.29
CA SER A 186 -29.37 -22.93 44.57
C SER A 186 -28.74 -22.34 43.31
N SER A 187 -28.36 -21.06 43.40
CA SER A 187 -27.51 -20.35 42.44
C SER A 187 -26.05 -20.22 42.89
N VAL A 188 -25.66 -20.85 44.00
CA VAL A 188 -24.28 -20.78 44.52
C VAL A 188 -23.39 -21.78 43.77
N VAL A 189 -22.37 -21.29 43.08
CA VAL A 189 -21.31 -22.14 42.50
C VAL A 189 -20.49 -22.73 43.65
N LYS A 190 -20.63 -24.03 43.89
CA LYS A 190 -19.76 -24.77 44.83
C LYS A 190 -18.49 -25.25 44.13
N SER A 191 -17.35 -25.17 44.81
CA SER A 191 -16.11 -25.86 44.41
C SER A 191 -16.22 -27.35 44.74
N THR A 192 -16.99 -28.06 43.90
CA THR A 192 -16.98 -29.52 43.86
C THR A 192 -15.82 -29.99 42.97
N ARG A 193 -15.32 -31.22 43.16
CA ARG A 193 -14.28 -31.79 42.29
C ARG A 193 -14.65 -31.75 40.80
N GLN A 194 -15.94 -31.90 40.48
CA GLN A 194 -16.45 -31.80 39.11
C GLN A 194 -16.40 -30.36 38.60
N ASN A 195 -16.94 -29.38 39.35
CA ASN A 195 -16.93 -27.99 38.93
C ASN A 195 -15.51 -27.43 38.80
N GLN A 196 -14.58 -27.84 39.68
CA GLN A 196 -13.18 -27.44 39.59
C GLN A 196 -12.54 -27.96 38.30
N ALA A 197 -12.66 -29.26 38.00
CA ALA A 197 -12.10 -29.82 36.77
C ALA A 197 -12.67 -29.17 35.48
N ILE A 198 -13.92 -28.70 35.50
CA ILE A 198 -14.51 -27.93 34.40
C ILE A 198 -13.91 -26.52 34.29
N LEU A 199 -13.66 -25.83 35.41
CA LEU A 199 -12.97 -24.53 35.42
C LEU A 199 -11.52 -24.66 34.96
N ASP A 200 -10.80 -25.69 35.42
CA ASP A 200 -9.41 -25.95 35.01
C ASP A 200 -9.36 -26.24 33.48
N SER A 201 -10.30 -27.02 32.96
CA SER A 201 -10.42 -27.31 31.51
C SER A 201 -10.75 -26.06 30.68
N LEU A 202 -11.56 -25.15 31.23
CA LEU A 202 -11.88 -23.87 30.62
C LEU A 202 -10.65 -22.95 30.61
N GLU A 203 -9.89 -22.88 31.69
CA GLU A 203 -8.63 -22.11 31.74
C GLU A 203 -7.64 -22.60 30.68
N GLN A 204 -7.43 -23.92 30.56
CA GLN A 204 -6.57 -24.50 29.53
C GLN A 204 -7.06 -24.20 28.10
N PHE A 205 -8.38 -24.15 27.87
CA PHE A 205 -8.95 -23.76 26.58
C PHE A 205 -8.66 -22.29 26.26
N ILE A 206 -8.82 -21.38 27.22
CA ILE A 206 -8.54 -19.95 27.04
C ILE A 206 -7.04 -19.68 26.87
N LEU A 207 -6.16 -20.40 27.58
CA LEU A 207 -4.71 -20.30 27.40
C LEU A 207 -4.30 -20.64 25.97
N ARG A 208 -4.95 -21.63 25.35
CA ARG A 208 -4.70 -22.02 23.95
C ARG A 208 -5.39 -21.12 22.92
N TYR A 209 -6.53 -20.54 23.27
CA TYR A 209 -7.35 -19.70 22.39
C TYR A 209 -7.74 -18.38 23.08
N PRO A 210 -6.77 -17.46 23.29
CA PRO A 210 -7.00 -16.25 24.07
C PRO A 210 -7.82 -15.16 23.35
N SER A 211 -7.96 -15.21 22.02
CA SER A 211 -8.78 -14.25 21.27
C SER A 211 -10.24 -14.70 21.26
N ILE A 212 -10.98 -14.33 22.30
CA ILE A 212 -12.38 -14.73 22.48
C ILE A 212 -13.32 -13.87 21.60
N SER A 213 -14.01 -14.52 20.67
CA SER A 213 -14.98 -13.89 19.76
C SER A 213 -16.39 -13.81 20.34
N SER A 214 -16.80 -14.81 21.15
CA SER A 214 -18.07 -14.78 21.89
C SER A 214 -18.07 -15.70 23.10
N ILE A 215 -18.81 -15.32 24.13
CA ILE A 215 -19.14 -16.13 25.32
C ILE A 215 -20.66 -16.07 25.52
N ARG A 216 -21.32 -17.23 25.56
CA ARG A 216 -22.71 -17.36 25.99
C ARG A 216 -22.76 -18.12 27.31
N ILE A 217 -23.41 -17.55 28.32
CA ILE A 217 -23.67 -18.20 29.59
C ILE A 217 -25.17 -18.45 29.72
N THR A 218 -25.59 -19.70 29.53
CA THR A 218 -27.00 -20.12 29.60
C THR A 218 -27.25 -20.85 30.92
N GLY A 219 -27.94 -20.21 31.86
CA GLY A 219 -28.37 -20.85 33.10
C GLY A 219 -29.64 -21.69 32.90
N THR A 220 -29.65 -22.92 33.41
CA THR A 220 -30.76 -23.88 33.25
C THR A 220 -31.36 -24.26 34.61
N GLN A 221 -32.63 -24.67 34.58
CA GLN A 221 -33.38 -25.18 35.74
C GLN A 221 -34.01 -26.53 35.39
N SER A 222 -34.13 -27.40 36.39
CA SER A 222 -34.89 -28.64 36.23
C SER A 222 -36.39 -28.42 36.50
N PRO A 223 -37.29 -29.35 36.10
CA PRO A 223 -38.73 -29.27 36.38
C PRO A 223 -39.13 -29.56 37.85
N GLU A 224 -38.20 -29.40 38.80
CA GLU A 224 -38.38 -29.75 40.20
C GLU A 224 -38.99 -28.60 41.01
N ASN A 225 -39.85 -28.90 41.98
CA ASN A 225 -40.51 -27.86 42.80
C ASN A 225 -39.52 -26.95 43.54
N SER A 226 -38.34 -27.46 43.88
CA SER A 226 -37.24 -26.71 44.53
C SER A 226 -36.61 -25.64 43.64
N GLU A 227 -36.80 -25.71 42.32
CA GLU A 227 -36.18 -24.79 41.35
C GLU A 227 -37.00 -23.50 41.12
N GLY A 228 -38.16 -23.40 41.76
CA GLY A 228 -39.05 -22.24 41.67
C GLY A 228 -39.94 -22.20 40.43
N LYS A 229 -40.75 -21.14 40.33
CA LYS A 229 -41.78 -20.95 39.30
C LYS A 229 -41.48 -19.79 38.32
N SER A 230 -40.20 -19.47 38.12
CA SER A 230 -39.76 -18.44 37.17
C SER A 230 -38.35 -18.74 36.68
N SER A 231 -37.94 -18.09 35.58
CA SER A 231 -36.58 -18.15 35.02
C SER A 231 -35.49 -17.56 35.92
N ARG A 232 -35.86 -16.94 37.05
CA ARG A 232 -34.96 -16.21 37.93
C ARG A 232 -33.79 -17.07 38.42
N LEU A 233 -34.04 -18.30 38.90
CA LEU A 233 -32.98 -19.15 39.42
C LEU A 233 -31.97 -19.55 38.33
N GLY A 234 -32.43 -19.77 37.08
CA GLY A 234 -31.55 -19.98 35.94
C GLY A 234 -30.69 -18.75 35.67
N MET A 235 -31.29 -17.55 35.65
CA MET A 235 -30.56 -16.30 35.47
C MET A 235 -29.55 -16.05 36.61
N ASP A 236 -29.93 -16.33 37.86
CA ASP A 236 -29.06 -16.20 39.02
C ASP A 236 -27.86 -17.17 38.94
N ARG A 237 -28.04 -18.40 38.41
CA ARG A 237 -26.93 -19.34 38.11
C ARG A 237 -26.00 -18.83 37.02
N ALA A 238 -26.55 -18.24 35.95
CA ALA A 238 -25.77 -17.66 34.86
C ALA A 238 -24.92 -16.48 35.36
N ASN A 239 -25.51 -15.60 36.16
CA ASN A 239 -24.81 -14.47 36.80
C ASN A 239 -23.75 -14.93 37.82
N ALA A 240 -24.05 -15.94 38.64
CA ALA A 240 -23.07 -16.51 39.57
C ALA A 240 -21.88 -17.14 38.84
N THR A 241 -22.12 -17.77 37.68
CA THR A 241 -21.08 -18.31 36.81
C THR A 241 -20.22 -17.20 36.20
N LEU A 242 -20.84 -16.14 35.68
CA LEU A 242 -20.11 -14.95 35.20
C LEU A 242 -19.21 -14.35 36.29
N ALA A 243 -19.70 -14.28 37.53
CA ALA A 243 -18.95 -13.77 38.67
C ALA A 243 -17.75 -14.66 39.06
N VAL A 244 -17.79 -15.96 38.76
CA VAL A 244 -16.62 -16.86 38.87
C VAL A 244 -15.64 -16.58 37.73
N LEU A 245 -16.10 -16.54 36.47
CA LEU A 245 -15.21 -16.29 35.32
C LEU A 245 -14.44 -14.97 35.43
N ARG A 246 -15.11 -13.89 35.86
CA ARG A 246 -14.49 -12.58 36.10
C ARG A 246 -13.49 -12.58 37.27
N LYS A 247 -13.53 -13.55 38.18
CA LYS A 247 -12.54 -13.73 39.26
C LYS A 247 -11.35 -14.61 38.84
N SER A 248 -11.55 -15.53 37.89
CA SER A 248 -10.52 -16.46 37.40
C SER A 248 -9.52 -15.85 36.41
N ASN A 249 -9.29 -14.53 36.43
CA ASN A 249 -8.43 -13.78 35.49
C ASN A 249 -8.74 -13.93 33.98
N ILE A 250 -9.82 -14.61 33.59
CA ILE A 250 -10.25 -14.75 32.20
C ILE A 250 -10.75 -13.39 31.70
N ARG A 251 -10.05 -12.80 30.71
CA ARG A 251 -10.37 -11.49 30.14
C ARG A 251 -11.19 -11.64 28.86
N PHE A 252 -12.32 -10.94 28.79
CA PHE A 252 -13.16 -10.81 27.59
C PHE A 252 -13.86 -9.44 27.60
N GLN A 253 -14.32 -8.99 26.43
CA GLN A 253 -15.12 -7.77 26.32
C GLN A 253 -16.59 -8.06 26.61
N ASP A 254 -17.30 -7.14 27.26
CA ASP A 254 -18.74 -7.28 27.53
C ASP A 254 -19.59 -7.28 26.24
N SER A 255 -19.08 -6.72 25.14
CA SER A 255 -19.68 -6.81 23.80
C SER A 255 -19.73 -8.24 23.24
N ALA A 256 -18.82 -9.12 23.68
CA ALA A 256 -18.76 -10.52 23.29
C ALA A 256 -19.59 -11.43 24.21
N LEU A 257 -20.16 -10.89 25.30
CA LEU A 257 -20.87 -11.64 26.32
C LEU A 257 -22.38 -11.67 26.07
N THR A 258 -23.00 -12.84 26.18
CA THR A 258 -24.45 -13.00 26.30
C THR A 258 -24.79 -13.83 27.52
N VAL A 259 -25.52 -13.27 28.48
CA VAL A 259 -26.02 -13.99 29.66
C VAL A 259 -27.53 -14.21 29.52
N THR A 260 -27.97 -15.46 29.58
CA THR A 260 -29.38 -15.83 29.41
C THR A 260 -29.78 -16.96 30.36
N SER A 261 -31.10 -17.19 30.45
CA SER A 261 -31.68 -18.29 31.22
C SER A 261 -32.67 -19.07 30.35
N ARG A 262 -32.62 -20.41 30.42
CA ARG A 262 -33.59 -21.29 29.78
C ARG A 262 -34.55 -21.84 30.85
N TRP A 263 -35.85 -21.58 30.67
CA TRP A 263 -36.91 -21.95 31.61
C TRP A 263 -38.17 -22.39 30.86
N ASN A 264 -38.94 -23.33 31.42
CA ASN A 264 -40.08 -24.00 30.77
C ASN A 264 -39.74 -24.54 29.36
N ASP A 265 -38.53 -25.07 29.19
CA ASP A 265 -38.06 -25.69 27.95
C ASP A 265 -37.59 -27.13 28.25
N TRP A 266 -37.82 -28.03 27.30
CA TRP A 266 -37.39 -29.42 27.34
C TRP A 266 -36.10 -29.71 26.57
N PHE A 267 -35.47 -28.71 25.95
CA PHE A 267 -34.27 -28.88 25.11
C PHE A 267 -33.17 -29.73 25.77
N ASP A 268 -32.64 -29.30 26.94
CA ASP A 268 -31.56 -30.05 27.60
C ASP A 268 -32.03 -31.41 28.13
N PHE A 269 -33.29 -31.54 28.55
CA PHE A 269 -33.87 -32.83 28.95
C PHE A 269 -33.96 -33.80 27.76
N ARG A 270 -34.35 -33.31 26.58
CA ARG A 270 -34.37 -34.08 25.33
C ARG A 270 -32.97 -34.54 24.92
N LEU A 271 -31.93 -33.73 25.13
CA LEU A 271 -30.54 -34.17 24.87
C LEU A 271 -30.13 -35.28 25.84
N LEU A 272 -30.35 -35.10 27.15
CA LEU A 272 -30.02 -36.12 28.16
C LEU A 272 -30.82 -37.42 27.99
N LEU A 273 -32.10 -37.34 27.60
CA LEU A 273 -32.97 -38.50 27.38
C LEU A 273 -32.51 -39.35 26.19
N ARG A 274 -31.99 -38.71 25.12
CA ARG A 274 -31.43 -39.40 23.94
C ARG A 274 -30.35 -40.39 24.38
N ASP A 275 -29.44 -39.90 25.21
CA ASP A 275 -28.21 -40.59 25.57
C ASP A 275 -28.37 -41.47 26.82
N TYR A 276 -29.56 -41.48 27.43
CA TYR A 276 -29.90 -42.24 28.64
C TYR A 276 -30.01 -43.75 28.38
N GLN A 277 -28.98 -44.51 28.80
CA GLN A 277 -28.84 -45.94 28.46
C GLN A 277 -29.80 -46.89 29.20
N ARG A 278 -30.50 -46.44 30.24
CA ARG A 278 -31.35 -47.31 31.08
C ARG A 278 -32.73 -47.60 30.48
N PHE A 279 -33.11 -46.94 29.38
CA PHE A 279 -34.39 -47.15 28.67
C PHE A 279 -34.16 -47.65 27.23
N SER A 280 -35.04 -48.54 26.77
CA SER A 280 -35.12 -48.94 25.37
C SER A 280 -35.53 -47.79 24.46
N THR A 281 -35.25 -47.90 23.16
CA THR A 281 -35.62 -46.90 22.15
C THR A 281 -37.13 -46.60 22.18
N GLN A 282 -37.96 -47.64 22.10
CA GLN A 282 -39.43 -47.52 22.20
C GLN A 282 -39.88 -46.71 23.44
N LYS A 283 -39.19 -46.88 24.58
CA LYS A 283 -39.54 -46.17 25.81
C LYS A 283 -39.10 -44.70 25.81
N LYS A 284 -38.04 -44.36 25.07
CA LYS A 284 -37.67 -42.97 24.78
C LYS A 284 -38.66 -42.35 23.80
N ASP A 285 -39.09 -43.08 22.78
CA ASP A 285 -40.03 -42.61 21.76
C ASP A 285 -41.39 -42.22 22.37
N GLU A 286 -41.91 -43.02 23.32
CA GLU A 286 -43.10 -42.65 24.12
C GLU A 286 -42.96 -41.28 24.82
N LEU A 287 -41.78 -40.98 25.34
CA LEU A 287 -41.50 -39.71 26.03
C LEU A 287 -41.29 -38.57 25.02
N TYR A 288 -40.59 -38.81 23.92
CA TYR A 288 -40.42 -37.83 22.84
C TYR A 288 -41.74 -37.44 22.19
N ALA A 289 -42.67 -38.39 22.01
CA ALA A 289 -44.01 -38.10 21.49
C ALA A 289 -44.72 -37.02 22.31
N ILE A 290 -44.57 -37.02 23.64
CA ILE A 290 -45.11 -35.97 24.52
C ILE A 290 -44.26 -34.69 24.44
N LEU A 291 -42.93 -34.80 24.47
CA LEU A 291 -42.01 -33.64 24.44
C LEU A 291 -42.07 -32.84 23.13
N LEU A 292 -42.61 -33.43 22.04
CA LEU A 292 -42.67 -32.86 20.70
C LEU A 292 -44.11 -32.62 20.20
N ASN A 293 -45.14 -32.86 21.02
CA ASN A 293 -46.56 -32.74 20.61
C ASN A 293 -47.07 -31.29 20.39
N GLY A 294 -46.22 -30.28 20.53
CA GLY A 294 -46.58 -28.87 20.37
C GLY A 294 -47.46 -28.26 21.48
N GLN A 295 -47.76 -29.00 22.56
CA GLN A 295 -48.50 -28.47 23.70
C GLN A 295 -47.62 -27.64 24.64
N ASP A 296 -48.24 -26.86 25.52
CA ASP A 296 -47.50 -26.06 26.50
C ASP A 296 -46.72 -26.94 27.50
N TYR A 297 -45.66 -26.36 28.07
CA TYR A 297 -44.75 -27.03 28.99
C TYR A 297 -45.45 -27.65 30.22
N GLN A 298 -46.50 -27.02 30.77
CA GLN A 298 -47.19 -27.53 31.97
C GLN A 298 -48.10 -28.71 31.62
N THR A 299 -48.77 -28.67 30.48
CA THR A 299 -49.53 -29.80 29.93
C THR A 299 -48.60 -30.98 29.64
N GLN A 300 -47.46 -30.74 28.97
CA GLN A 300 -46.45 -31.76 28.71
C GLN A 300 -45.89 -32.36 30.02
N ALA A 301 -45.51 -31.53 31.00
CA ALA A 301 -45.06 -32.00 32.32
C ALA A 301 -46.11 -32.90 33.01
N SER A 302 -47.38 -32.55 32.87
CA SER A 302 -48.51 -33.28 33.46
C SER A 302 -48.80 -34.61 32.74
N GLN A 303 -48.51 -34.71 31.45
CA GLN A 303 -48.59 -35.96 30.69
C GLN A 303 -47.38 -36.87 30.96
N LEU A 304 -46.16 -36.32 30.95
CA LEU A 304 -44.93 -37.05 31.25
C LEU A 304 -45.00 -37.76 32.61
N ARG A 305 -45.53 -37.09 33.64
CA ARG A 305 -45.76 -37.67 34.98
C ARG A 305 -46.65 -38.92 34.99
N LYS A 306 -47.48 -39.15 33.96
CA LYS A 306 -48.34 -40.33 33.82
C LYS A 306 -47.66 -41.49 33.08
N VAL A 307 -46.52 -41.24 32.41
CA VAL A 307 -45.78 -42.30 31.71
C VAL A 307 -45.06 -43.17 32.72
N SER A 308 -45.33 -44.48 32.69
CA SER A 308 -44.63 -45.46 33.53
C SER A 308 -43.11 -45.34 33.35
N GLY A 309 -42.36 -45.29 34.44
CA GLY A 309 -40.91 -45.05 34.44
C GLY A 309 -40.48 -43.59 34.44
N PHE A 310 -41.36 -42.60 34.20
CA PHE A 310 -40.95 -41.19 34.19
C PHE A 310 -40.33 -40.72 35.52
N SER A 311 -40.80 -41.27 36.64
CA SER A 311 -40.24 -41.03 37.99
C SER A 311 -38.79 -41.52 38.17
N GLN A 312 -38.33 -42.48 37.36
CA GLN A 312 -36.93 -42.93 37.38
C GLN A 312 -36.06 -41.97 36.56
N VAL A 313 -36.43 -41.71 35.30
CA VAL A 313 -35.63 -40.85 34.42
C VAL A 313 -35.58 -39.40 34.90
N SER A 314 -36.64 -38.89 35.54
CA SER A 314 -36.61 -37.58 36.20
C SER A 314 -35.59 -37.55 37.35
N ARG A 315 -35.58 -38.53 38.27
CA ARG A 315 -34.56 -38.62 39.34
C ARG A 315 -33.13 -38.70 38.79
N ASP A 316 -32.93 -39.45 37.71
CA ASP A 316 -31.60 -39.69 37.13
C ASP A 316 -31.08 -38.50 36.30
N LEU A 317 -31.97 -37.74 35.63
CA LEU A 317 -31.58 -36.68 34.68
C LEU A 317 -31.83 -35.25 35.19
N PHE A 318 -32.84 -35.00 36.03
CA PHE A 318 -33.13 -33.64 36.51
C PHE A 318 -31.97 -32.98 37.27
N PRO A 319 -31.17 -33.69 38.11
CA PRO A 319 -29.98 -33.10 38.72
C PRO A 319 -29.00 -32.51 37.70
N ARG A 320 -28.86 -33.12 36.52
CA ARG A 320 -27.95 -32.65 35.45
C ARG A 320 -28.44 -31.37 34.74
N LEU A 321 -29.74 -31.05 34.87
CA LEU A 321 -30.36 -29.84 34.33
C LEU A 321 -30.18 -28.62 35.25
N ARG A 322 -29.67 -28.81 36.46
CA ARG A 322 -29.37 -27.74 37.42
C ARG A 322 -27.99 -27.17 37.11
N ALA A 323 -27.87 -26.43 36.03
CA ALA A 323 -26.57 -26.10 35.45
C ALA A 323 -26.46 -24.63 35.02
N ALA A 324 -25.22 -24.23 34.74
CA ALA A 324 -24.94 -23.12 33.85
C ALA A 324 -23.98 -23.62 32.77
N LYS A 325 -24.39 -23.44 31.51
CA LYS A 325 -23.59 -23.75 30.33
C LYS A 325 -22.80 -22.52 29.91
N ILE A 326 -21.53 -22.69 29.62
CA ILE A 326 -20.62 -21.68 29.11
C ILE A 326 -20.19 -22.15 27.72
N GLU A 327 -20.65 -21.45 26.69
CA GLU A 327 -20.37 -21.76 25.28
C GLU A 327 -19.45 -20.65 24.75
N ILE A 328 -18.24 -20.99 24.32
CA ILE A 328 -17.20 -20.03 23.92
C ILE A 328 -16.76 -20.30 22.48
N ASN A 329 -16.70 -19.27 21.66
CA ASN A 329 -15.95 -19.27 20.40
C ASN A 329 -14.72 -18.39 20.56
N ALA A 330 -13.53 -18.97 20.37
CA ALA A 330 -12.26 -18.25 20.48
C ALA A 330 -11.24 -18.77 19.47
N LYS A 331 -10.23 -17.96 19.15
CA LYS A 331 -9.14 -18.28 18.20
C LYS A 331 -7.76 -18.04 18.84
N PRO A 332 -6.67 -18.66 18.32
CA PRO A 332 -5.32 -18.32 18.75
C PRO A 332 -4.98 -16.85 18.40
N LEU A 333 -3.92 -16.30 19.01
CA LEU A 333 -3.31 -15.07 18.51
C LEU A 333 -2.66 -15.32 17.14
N PRO A 334 -2.57 -14.32 16.25
CA PRO A 334 -1.69 -14.39 15.10
C PRO A 334 -0.23 -14.47 15.56
N GLY A 335 0.55 -15.38 14.99
CA GLY A 335 1.93 -15.66 15.39
C GLY A 335 2.08 -17.05 16.02
N LEU A 336 3.17 -17.25 16.77
CA LEU A 336 3.45 -18.45 17.54
C LEU A 336 2.89 -18.33 18.97
N ASP A 337 2.54 -19.46 19.58
CA ASP A 337 2.29 -19.55 21.02
C ASP A 337 3.62 -19.50 21.83
N GLN A 338 3.51 -19.48 23.17
CA GLN A 338 4.68 -19.34 24.05
C GLN A 338 5.64 -20.54 23.97
N GLU A 339 5.13 -21.77 23.78
CA GLU A 339 5.97 -22.97 23.67
C GLU A 339 6.67 -23.00 22.31
N GLN A 340 5.93 -22.67 21.24
CA GLN A 340 6.47 -22.54 19.89
C GLN A 340 7.52 -21.42 19.79
N SER A 341 7.31 -20.28 20.45
CA SER A 341 8.27 -19.18 20.49
C SER A 341 9.57 -19.57 21.21
N ALA A 342 9.48 -20.32 22.32
CA ALA A 342 10.66 -20.84 23.01
C ALA A 342 11.47 -21.82 22.13
N LYS A 343 10.79 -22.72 21.40
CA LYS A 343 11.43 -23.63 20.42
C LYS A 343 12.08 -22.88 19.26
N LEU A 344 11.45 -21.80 18.78
CA LEU A 344 12.02 -20.95 17.74
C LEU A 344 13.32 -20.30 18.24
N GLU A 345 13.31 -19.68 19.43
CA GLU A 345 14.50 -19.08 20.01
C GLU A 345 15.64 -20.08 20.22
N GLU A 346 15.34 -21.30 20.67
CA GLU A 346 16.33 -22.38 20.81
C GLU A 346 16.92 -22.79 19.44
N ALA A 347 16.07 -22.91 18.42
CA ALA A 347 16.49 -23.31 17.08
C ALA A 347 17.24 -22.23 16.28
N LEU A 348 17.01 -20.94 16.58
CA LEU A 348 17.80 -19.83 16.04
C LEU A 348 19.20 -19.78 16.68
N LYS A 349 19.29 -20.00 18.00
CA LYS A 349 20.56 -20.03 18.74
C LYS A 349 21.35 -21.34 18.53
N GLY A 350 20.69 -22.42 18.14
CA GLY A 350 21.24 -23.76 18.01
C GLY A 350 21.81 -24.09 16.63
N THR A 351 22.77 -25.03 16.59
CA THR A 351 23.32 -25.59 15.34
C THR A 351 22.54 -26.81 14.83
N GLY A 352 21.46 -27.21 15.50
CA GLY A 352 20.66 -28.38 15.17
C GLY A 352 19.64 -28.16 14.07
N LEU A 353 19.43 -29.18 13.21
CA LEU A 353 18.44 -29.15 12.12
C LEU A 353 17.01 -29.51 12.55
N ASN A 354 16.78 -29.86 13.83
CA ASN A 354 15.47 -30.29 14.32
C ASN A 354 14.98 -29.38 15.43
N SER A 355 14.22 -28.35 15.05
CA SER A 355 13.58 -27.37 15.95
C SER A 355 12.32 -27.90 16.64
N GLY A 356 11.79 -29.06 16.22
CA GLY A 356 10.45 -29.51 16.61
C GLY A 356 9.30 -28.64 16.06
N LEU A 357 9.60 -27.63 15.23
CA LEU A 357 8.62 -26.79 14.54
C LEU A 357 8.50 -27.18 13.07
N SER A 358 7.28 -27.17 12.55
CA SER A 358 6.97 -27.34 11.14
C SER A 358 7.35 -26.10 10.32
N GLN A 359 7.48 -26.28 9.00
CA GLN A 359 7.71 -25.17 8.07
C GLN A 359 6.64 -24.06 8.18
N ALA A 360 5.39 -24.44 8.45
CA ALA A 360 4.30 -23.48 8.60
C ALA A 360 4.49 -22.60 9.85
N GLU A 361 4.91 -23.17 10.98
CA GLU A 361 5.20 -22.43 12.21
C GLU A 361 6.39 -21.46 12.02
N TRP A 362 7.48 -21.94 11.40
CA TRP A 362 8.60 -21.08 11.01
C TRP A 362 8.17 -19.92 10.10
N ALA A 363 7.33 -20.20 9.10
CA ALA A 363 6.85 -19.18 8.18
C ALA A 363 5.89 -18.19 8.86
N ILE A 364 5.06 -18.64 9.81
CA ILE A 364 4.19 -17.78 10.65
C ILE A 364 5.04 -16.85 11.53
N ALA A 365 6.14 -17.35 12.10
CA ALA A 365 7.07 -16.51 12.85
C ALA A 365 7.67 -15.42 11.95
N GLY A 366 8.21 -15.80 10.79
CA GLY A 366 8.75 -14.85 9.83
C GLY A 366 7.71 -13.86 9.30
N GLU A 367 6.45 -14.27 9.14
CA GLU A 367 5.35 -13.41 8.69
C GLU A 367 4.96 -12.39 9.79
N SER A 368 4.81 -12.84 11.04
CA SER A 368 4.39 -12.03 12.19
C SER A 368 5.48 -11.15 12.83
N SER A 369 6.77 -11.47 12.63
CA SER A 369 7.88 -10.64 13.13
C SER A 369 7.83 -9.20 12.58
N PRO A 370 7.94 -8.15 13.42
CA PRO A 370 7.82 -6.76 12.97
C PRO A 370 9.12 -6.18 12.41
N ARG A 371 10.30 -6.63 12.88
CA ARG A 371 11.60 -6.11 12.46
C ARG A 371 12.13 -6.89 11.25
N LEU A 372 12.83 -6.19 10.36
CA LEU A 372 13.53 -6.85 9.24
C LEU A 372 14.66 -7.77 9.72
N ASP A 373 15.31 -7.44 10.84
CA ASP A 373 16.40 -8.25 11.41
C ASP A 373 15.87 -9.61 11.91
N ASP A 374 14.76 -9.61 12.64
CA ASP A 374 14.11 -10.84 13.11
C ASP A 374 13.63 -11.69 11.90
N LYS A 375 13.07 -11.06 10.86
CA LYS A 375 12.69 -11.74 9.61
C LYS A 375 13.90 -12.32 8.86
N ASP A 376 15.02 -11.61 8.86
CA ASP A 376 16.28 -12.04 8.25
C ASP A 376 16.79 -13.32 8.90
N GLU A 377 16.92 -13.33 10.22
CA GLU A 377 17.40 -14.47 11.01
C GLU A 377 16.51 -15.70 10.78
N ILE A 378 15.18 -15.50 10.86
CA ILE A 378 14.18 -16.56 10.64
C ILE A 378 14.25 -17.11 9.20
N TYR A 379 14.13 -16.25 8.18
CA TYR A 379 14.10 -16.75 6.79
C TYR A 379 15.45 -17.30 6.32
N SER A 380 16.57 -16.74 6.78
CA SER A 380 17.91 -17.32 6.58
C SER A 380 17.96 -18.74 7.14
N LYS A 381 17.55 -18.93 8.41
CA LYS A 381 17.53 -20.27 9.01
C LYS A 381 16.59 -21.23 8.28
N MET A 382 15.43 -20.74 7.81
CA MET A 382 14.52 -21.54 6.99
C MET A 382 15.13 -22.00 5.65
N THR A 383 16.07 -21.26 5.03
CA THR A 383 16.75 -21.74 3.81
C THR A 383 17.69 -22.93 4.08
N GLU A 384 18.18 -23.10 5.31
CA GLU A 384 18.95 -24.28 5.72
C GLU A 384 18.03 -25.48 6.00
N LEU A 385 16.82 -25.23 6.52
CA LEU A 385 15.90 -26.25 7.03
C LEU A 385 14.92 -26.79 5.99
N PHE A 386 14.48 -25.96 5.02
CA PHE A 386 13.33 -26.27 4.16
C PHE A 386 13.63 -26.06 2.68
N HIS A 387 13.54 -27.13 1.89
CA HIS A 387 13.66 -27.08 0.43
C HIS A 387 12.35 -26.67 -0.24
N SER A 388 12.10 -25.37 -0.37
CA SER A 388 10.93 -24.79 -1.03
C SER A 388 11.18 -23.33 -1.41
N ALA A 389 10.39 -22.76 -2.33
CA ALA A 389 10.59 -21.37 -2.77
C ALA A 389 10.30 -20.31 -1.69
N LEU A 390 9.44 -20.61 -0.71
CA LEU A 390 9.00 -19.65 0.33
C LEU A 390 10.14 -18.97 1.08
N PRO A 391 11.08 -19.66 1.75
CA PRO A 391 12.15 -19.01 2.51
C PRO A 391 13.10 -18.19 1.63
N TYR A 392 13.43 -18.68 0.43
CA TYR A 392 14.30 -17.95 -0.51
C TYR A 392 13.62 -16.67 -1.03
N ASN A 393 12.34 -16.75 -1.41
CA ASN A 393 11.55 -15.58 -1.81
C ASN A 393 11.44 -14.57 -0.66
N ASN A 394 11.11 -15.03 0.54
CA ASN A 394 10.82 -14.15 1.65
C ASN A 394 12.10 -13.50 2.20
N LEU A 395 13.23 -14.22 2.20
CA LEU A 395 14.54 -13.64 2.48
C LEU A 395 14.96 -12.62 1.41
N ALA A 396 14.68 -12.87 0.13
CA ALA A 396 14.91 -11.88 -0.92
C ALA A 396 14.12 -10.58 -0.67
N VAL A 397 12.86 -10.66 -0.27
CA VAL A 397 12.06 -9.47 0.09
C VAL A 397 12.67 -8.72 1.28
N VAL A 398 13.20 -9.42 2.29
CA VAL A 398 13.96 -8.80 3.38
C VAL A 398 15.19 -8.07 2.85
N ARG A 399 15.99 -8.69 1.97
CA ARG A 399 17.17 -8.08 1.33
C ARG A 399 16.80 -6.84 0.51
N MET A 400 15.74 -6.90 -0.30
CA MET A 400 15.23 -5.75 -1.07
C MET A 400 14.88 -4.56 -0.16
N ARG A 401 14.18 -4.82 0.96
CA ARG A 401 13.78 -3.78 1.93
C ARG A 401 14.97 -3.27 2.77
N GLN A 402 15.95 -4.11 3.06
CA GLN A 402 17.22 -3.68 3.66
C GLN A 402 18.02 -2.80 2.68
N ALA A 403 18.02 -3.12 1.37
CA ALA A 403 18.72 -2.36 0.32
C ALA A 403 18.14 -0.94 0.12
N GLN A 404 16.81 -0.77 0.25
CA GLN A 404 16.18 0.56 0.26
C GLN A 404 16.53 1.40 1.50
N ARG A 405 16.88 0.77 2.63
CA ARG A 405 17.10 1.45 3.92
C ARG A 405 18.56 1.79 4.21
N THR A 406 19.52 1.23 3.46
CA THR A 406 20.94 1.50 3.66
C THR A 406 21.39 2.71 2.84
N LEU A 407 22.19 3.59 3.46
CA LEU A 407 22.88 4.71 2.81
C LEU A 407 24.26 4.30 2.28
N ASP A 408 24.83 3.19 2.75
CA ASP A 408 26.04 2.61 2.19
C ASP A 408 25.71 1.97 0.84
N GLN A 409 26.23 2.57 -0.24
CA GLN A 409 26.02 2.14 -1.61
C GLN A 409 26.63 0.76 -1.90
N LYS A 410 27.80 0.42 -1.34
CA LYS A 410 28.41 -0.89 -1.53
C LYS A 410 27.56 -1.98 -0.86
N LYS A 411 27.06 -1.71 0.35
CA LYS A 411 26.13 -2.61 1.04
C LYS A 411 24.80 -2.73 0.29
N LYS A 412 24.29 -1.64 -0.27
CA LYS A 412 23.08 -1.61 -1.11
C LYS A 412 23.20 -2.55 -2.31
N ASP A 413 24.30 -2.44 -3.05
CA ASP A 413 24.56 -3.26 -4.24
C ASP A 413 24.70 -4.75 -3.89
N GLN A 414 25.39 -5.07 -2.79
CA GLN A 414 25.48 -6.44 -2.26
C GLN A 414 24.10 -7.03 -1.90
N LEU A 415 23.23 -6.25 -1.24
CA LEU A 415 21.89 -6.69 -0.86
C LEU A 415 20.98 -6.92 -2.09
N TRP A 416 21.10 -6.09 -3.14
CA TRP A 416 20.38 -6.33 -4.41
C TRP A 416 20.90 -7.56 -5.15
N GLU A 417 22.20 -7.79 -5.15
CA GLU A 417 22.79 -8.99 -5.76
C GLU A 417 22.33 -10.26 -5.03
N GLU A 418 22.34 -10.24 -3.69
CA GLU A 418 21.86 -11.35 -2.86
C GLU A 418 20.35 -11.61 -3.06
N ALA A 419 19.53 -10.55 -3.11
CA ALA A 419 18.10 -10.68 -3.41
C ALA A 419 17.85 -11.35 -4.77
N ASN A 420 18.58 -10.96 -5.81
CA ASN A 420 18.50 -11.61 -7.12
C ASN A 420 18.92 -13.09 -7.05
N ARG A 421 20.06 -13.41 -6.43
CA ARG A 421 20.51 -14.80 -6.26
C ARG A 421 19.49 -15.66 -5.51
N LEU A 422 18.86 -15.13 -4.47
CA LEU A 422 17.81 -15.80 -3.71
C LEU A 422 16.54 -16.04 -4.55
N LEU A 423 16.09 -15.05 -5.32
CA LEU A 423 14.94 -15.21 -6.23
C LEU A 423 15.22 -16.19 -7.38
N GLU A 424 16.46 -16.26 -7.88
CA GLU A 424 16.85 -17.29 -8.83
C GLU A 424 16.71 -18.69 -8.23
N GLN A 425 17.19 -18.91 -6.99
CA GLN A 425 17.03 -20.19 -6.30
C GLN A 425 15.55 -20.52 -6.07
N ALA A 426 14.75 -19.56 -5.61
CA ALA A 426 13.30 -19.72 -5.46
C ALA A 426 12.64 -20.16 -6.79
N SER A 427 12.99 -19.51 -7.91
CA SER A 427 12.43 -19.83 -9.23
C SER A 427 12.85 -21.19 -9.79
N LYS A 428 13.97 -21.76 -9.33
CA LYS A 428 14.40 -23.13 -9.67
C LYS A 428 13.62 -24.19 -8.88
N MET A 429 13.09 -23.82 -7.70
CA MET A 429 12.27 -24.71 -6.86
C MET A 429 10.80 -24.69 -7.26
N GLU A 430 10.24 -23.52 -7.56
CA GLU A 430 8.82 -23.36 -7.85
C GLU A 430 8.55 -22.18 -8.80
N ASN A 431 7.68 -22.40 -9.79
CA ASN A 431 7.16 -21.31 -10.62
C ASN A 431 6.06 -20.54 -9.88
N SER A 432 6.46 -19.62 -9.00
CA SER A 432 5.55 -18.88 -8.12
C SER A 432 5.30 -17.45 -8.62
N PRO A 433 4.05 -16.95 -8.60
CA PRO A 433 3.72 -15.58 -9.01
C PRO A 433 4.43 -14.53 -8.14
N TYR A 434 4.64 -14.82 -6.85
CA TYR A 434 5.38 -13.96 -5.92
C TYR A 434 6.85 -13.81 -6.31
N VAL A 435 7.50 -14.92 -6.71
CA VAL A 435 8.90 -14.91 -7.16
C VAL A 435 9.04 -14.11 -8.46
N LEU A 436 8.14 -14.31 -9.42
CA LEU A 436 8.11 -13.56 -10.67
C LEU A 436 7.84 -12.07 -10.44
N HIS A 437 6.92 -11.72 -9.53
CA HIS A 437 6.67 -10.33 -9.13
C HIS A 437 7.93 -9.68 -8.54
N ASN A 438 8.60 -10.36 -7.62
CA ASN A 438 9.80 -9.83 -6.96
C ASN A 438 10.96 -9.66 -7.95
N GLN A 439 11.17 -10.61 -8.87
CA GLN A 439 12.12 -10.47 -9.97
C GLN A 439 11.78 -9.26 -10.85
N GLY A 440 10.49 -9.09 -11.20
CA GLY A 440 10.00 -7.93 -11.93
C GLY A 440 10.27 -6.62 -11.20
N GLN A 441 9.93 -6.53 -9.92
CA GLN A 441 10.11 -5.34 -9.07
C GLN A 441 11.57 -4.91 -8.95
N ILE A 442 12.54 -5.84 -8.86
CA ILE A 442 13.97 -5.49 -8.88
C ILE A 442 14.36 -4.92 -10.25
N LEU A 443 13.94 -5.56 -11.35
CA LEU A 443 14.24 -5.09 -12.71
C LEU A 443 13.67 -3.69 -12.98
N VAL A 444 12.48 -3.36 -12.44
CA VAL A 444 11.93 -1.99 -12.47
C VAL A 444 12.87 -1.01 -11.78
N LEU A 445 13.33 -1.33 -10.58
CA LEU A 445 14.21 -0.45 -9.78
C LEU A 445 15.63 -0.32 -10.37
N GLN A 446 16.02 -1.24 -11.27
CA GLN A 446 17.24 -1.19 -12.06
C GLN A 446 17.07 -0.50 -13.43
N GLY A 447 15.83 -0.15 -13.82
CA GLY A 447 15.52 0.49 -15.11
C GLY A 447 15.32 -0.46 -16.29
N ASP A 448 15.43 -1.79 -16.11
CA ASP A 448 15.10 -2.78 -17.17
C ASP A 448 13.59 -2.98 -17.29
N SER A 449 12.94 -1.98 -17.89
CA SER A 449 11.50 -1.91 -18.08
C SER A 449 10.95 -3.03 -18.97
N TRP A 450 11.75 -3.64 -19.86
CA TRP A 450 11.28 -4.70 -20.75
C TRP A 450 11.28 -6.06 -20.06
N SER A 451 12.40 -6.43 -19.42
CA SER A 451 12.47 -7.69 -18.67
C SER A 451 11.53 -7.66 -17.46
N ALA A 452 11.40 -6.50 -16.78
CA ALA A 452 10.44 -6.31 -15.71
C ALA A 452 9.00 -6.55 -16.18
N TYR A 453 8.58 -5.90 -17.28
CA TYR A 453 7.24 -6.05 -17.85
C TYR A 453 6.94 -7.52 -18.16
N LYS A 454 7.89 -8.26 -18.75
CA LYS A 454 7.73 -9.69 -19.02
C LYS A 454 7.51 -10.48 -17.73
N LYS A 455 8.39 -10.34 -16.73
CA LYS A 455 8.28 -11.04 -15.45
C LYS A 455 6.95 -10.80 -14.74
N LEU A 456 6.50 -9.54 -14.70
CA LEU A 456 5.23 -9.17 -14.11
C LEU A 456 4.04 -9.70 -14.92
N SER A 457 4.12 -9.73 -16.25
CA SER A 457 3.08 -10.34 -17.09
C SER A 457 2.98 -11.85 -16.91
N ASP A 458 4.11 -12.54 -16.84
CA ASP A 458 4.17 -13.98 -16.57
C ASP A 458 3.56 -14.29 -15.19
N ALA A 459 3.81 -13.44 -14.18
CA ALA A 459 3.24 -13.55 -12.85
C ALA A 459 1.69 -13.48 -12.84
N SER A 460 1.09 -12.57 -13.61
CA SER A 460 -0.37 -12.45 -13.71
C SER A 460 -1.03 -13.61 -14.45
N VAL A 461 -0.34 -14.27 -15.38
CA VAL A 461 -0.90 -15.39 -16.14
C VAL A 461 -1.07 -16.64 -15.28
N ILE A 462 -0.19 -16.85 -14.28
CA ILE A 462 -0.15 -18.08 -13.49
C ILE A 462 -0.99 -18.07 -12.20
N THR A 463 -1.77 -17.01 -11.94
CA THR A 463 -2.63 -16.93 -10.75
C THR A 463 -3.95 -16.21 -11.04
N LYS A 464 -4.96 -16.51 -10.20
CA LYS A 464 -6.27 -15.83 -10.18
C LYS A 464 -6.58 -15.17 -8.83
N ASN A 465 -5.59 -15.08 -7.93
CA ASN A 465 -5.76 -14.41 -6.65
C ASN A 465 -5.84 -12.89 -6.88
N GLU A 466 -7.00 -12.29 -6.58
CA GLU A 466 -7.27 -10.88 -6.88
C GLU A 466 -6.40 -9.92 -6.05
N ASP A 467 -6.08 -10.25 -4.80
CA ASP A 467 -5.21 -9.43 -3.94
C ASP A 467 -3.79 -9.33 -4.51
N PHE A 468 -3.24 -10.45 -4.98
CA PHE A 468 -1.97 -10.48 -5.70
C PHE A 468 -2.05 -9.72 -7.02
N LEU A 469 -3.09 -9.98 -7.83
CA LEU A 469 -3.24 -9.37 -9.16
C LEU A 469 -3.36 -7.85 -9.05
N LYS A 470 -4.12 -7.32 -8.09
CA LYS A 470 -4.21 -5.89 -7.80
C LYS A 470 -2.84 -5.24 -7.63
N ILE A 471 -1.97 -5.83 -6.81
CA ILE A 471 -0.63 -5.26 -6.53
C ILE A 471 0.28 -5.40 -7.75
N ASN A 472 0.24 -6.56 -8.42
CA ASN A 472 1.07 -6.81 -9.60
C ASN A 472 0.66 -5.91 -10.78
N GLU A 473 -0.64 -5.77 -11.06
CA GLU A 473 -1.15 -4.86 -12.10
C GLU A 473 -0.90 -3.39 -11.77
N SER A 474 -0.90 -2.97 -10.51
CA SER A 474 -0.49 -1.60 -10.13
C SER A 474 0.94 -1.29 -10.56
N LEU A 475 1.90 -2.16 -10.26
CA LEU A 475 3.30 -1.98 -10.66
C LEU A 475 3.44 -2.00 -12.19
N ARG A 476 2.70 -2.91 -12.85
CA ARG A 476 2.64 -2.99 -14.31
C ARG A 476 2.00 -1.76 -14.97
N GLY A 477 0.96 -1.16 -14.39
CA GLY A 477 0.34 0.06 -14.90
C GLY A 477 1.27 1.26 -14.72
N SER A 478 2.05 1.27 -13.65
CA SER A 478 3.10 2.26 -13.41
C SER A 478 4.21 2.19 -14.49
N LEU A 479 4.58 0.98 -14.94
CA LEU A 479 5.48 0.79 -16.08
C LEU A 479 4.87 1.24 -17.42
N ASP A 480 3.57 1.00 -17.65
CA ASP A 480 2.90 1.44 -18.87
C ASP A 480 2.94 2.97 -19.03
N ILE A 481 2.79 3.72 -17.94
CA ILE A 481 2.94 5.18 -17.93
C ILE A 481 4.34 5.58 -18.41
N LEU A 482 5.39 5.01 -17.81
CA LEU A 482 6.78 5.28 -18.19
C LEU A 482 7.07 4.93 -19.67
N ARG A 483 6.33 3.96 -20.23
CA ARG A 483 6.43 3.50 -21.62
C ARG A 483 5.50 4.23 -22.60
N GLY A 484 4.75 5.24 -22.16
CA GLY A 484 3.80 5.95 -23.01
C GLY A 484 2.55 5.14 -23.41
N ASP A 485 2.33 3.98 -22.79
CA ASP A 485 1.25 3.05 -23.09
C ASP A 485 -0.01 3.37 -22.23
N TYR A 486 -0.36 4.67 -22.09
CA TYR A 486 -1.28 5.20 -21.06
C TYR A 486 -2.67 4.53 -21.03
N LYS A 487 -3.23 4.18 -22.19
CA LYS A 487 -4.52 3.46 -22.27
C LYS A 487 -4.46 2.07 -21.64
N LEU A 488 -3.30 1.40 -21.69
CA LEU A 488 -3.09 0.13 -21.01
C LEU A 488 -2.91 0.32 -19.49
N ALA A 489 -2.23 1.39 -19.08
CA ALA A 489 -2.13 1.79 -17.67
C ALA A 489 -3.52 1.97 -17.03
N ILE A 490 -4.42 2.72 -17.69
CA ILE A 490 -5.81 2.93 -17.23
C ILE A 490 -6.54 1.60 -17.00
N LEU A 491 -6.41 0.62 -17.91
CA LEU A 491 -7.01 -0.70 -17.73
C LEU A 491 -6.44 -1.46 -16.52
N ARG A 492 -5.14 -1.30 -16.23
CA ARG A 492 -4.51 -1.91 -15.05
C ARG A 492 -4.95 -1.26 -13.74
N PHE A 493 -5.30 0.02 -13.75
CA PHE A 493 -5.81 0.73 -12.58
C PHE A 493 -7.33 0.57 -12.32
N GLN A 494 -7.97 -0.46 -12.89
CA GLN A 494 -9.40 -0.77 -12.67
C GLN A 494 -9.70 -1.58 -11.38
N TYR A 495 -8.69 -2.11 -10.68
CA TYR A 495 -8.89 -2.77 -9.39
C TYR A 495 -9.29 -1.77 -8.30
N VAL A 496 -9.88 -2.25 -7.20
CA VAL A 496 -10.22 -1.41 -6.05
C VAL A 496 -8.96 -1.13 -5.22
N TYR A 497 -8.36 0.05 -5.43
CA TYR A 497 -7.18 0.51 -4.70
C TYR A 497 -7.53 1.21 -3.38
N SER A 498 -6.50 1.40 -2.55
CA SER A 498 -6.59 2.04 -1.23
C SER A 498 -5.39 2.94 -0.92
N GLU A 499 -4.25 2.75 -1.61
CA GLU A 499 -3.04 3.52 -1.37
C GLU A 499 -3.03 4.83 -2.19
N PRO A 500 -2.59 5.97 -1.63
CA PRO A 500 -2.51 7.25 -2.35
C PRO A 500 -1.72 7.18 -3.65
N LYS A 501 -0.66 6.36 -3.69
CA LYS A 501 0.20 6.16 -4.86
C LYS A 501 -0.52 5.50 -6.04
N ASP A 502 -1.50 4.63 -5.79
CA ASP A 502 -2.19 3.88 -6.83
C ASP A 502 -3.22 4.78 -7.52
N PHE A 503 -3.97 5.55 -6.72
CA PHE A 503 -4.85 6.63 -7.21
C PHE A 503 -4.08 7.72 -7.96
N PHE A 504 -2.88 8.10 -7.48
CA PHE A 504 -2.03 9.05 -8.18
C PHE A 504 -1.57 8.52 -9.54
N ASN A 505 -1.08 7.27 -9.62
CA ASN A 505 -0.66 6.68 -10.90
C ASN A 505 -1.85 6.50 -11.85
N LYS A 506 -3.05 6.15 -11.36
CA LYS A 506 -4.30 6.14 -12.12
C LYS A 506 -4.62 7.52 -12.71
N GLY A 507 -4.55 8.57 -11.88
CA GLY A 507 -4.77 9.96 -12.33
C GLY A 507 -3.74 10.42 -13.34
N LEU A 508 -2.47 10.05 -13.16
CA LEU A 508 -1.39 10.29 -14.10
C LEU A 508 -1.64 9.58 -15.44
N ALA A 509 -2.12 8.35 -15.44
CA ALA A 509 -2.49 7.62 -16.66
C ALA A 509 -3.64 8.30 -17.42
N TYR A 510 -4.65 8.82 -16.72
CA TYR A 510 -5.73 9.61 -17.32
C TYR A 510 -5.23 10.96 -17.86
N PHE A 511 -4.43 11.70 -17.07
CA PHE A 511 -3.84 12.98 -17.45
C PHE A 511 -3.01 12.86 -18.72
N MET A 512 -2.10 11.88 -18.80
CA MET A 512 -1.29 11.62 -19.99
C MET A 512 -2.10 11.09 -21.19
N SER A 513 -3.41 10.86 -21.04
CA SER A 513 -4.34 10.49 -22.11
C SER A 513 -5.37 11.59 -22.44
N ASP A 514 -5.14 12.81 -21.93
CA ASP A 514 -6.00 14.00 -22.05
C ASP A 514 -7.41 13.86 -21.42
N ASP A 515 -7.62 12.84 -20.58
CA ASP A 515 -8.87 12.65 -19.83
C ASP A 515 -8.81 13.38 -18.48
N TYR A 516 -8.79 14.71 -18.55
CA TYR A 516 -8.66 15.59 -17.38
C TYR A 516 -9.79 15.39 -16.35
N ALA A 517 -10.98 14.95 -16.78
CA ALA A 517 -12.10 14.70 -15.89
C ALA A 517 -11.84 13.48 -14.98
N ASN A 518 -11.46 12.32 -15.55
CA ASN A 518 -11.12 11.14 -14.75
C ASN A 518 -9.77 11.29 -14.03
N ALA A 519 -8.86 12.13 -14.55
CA ALA A 519 -7.64 12.51 -13.86
C ALA A 519 -7.93 13.28 -12.56
N SER A 520 -8.80 14.30 -12.59
CA SER A 520 -9.19 15.07 -11.38
C SER A 520 -9.75 14.16 -10.29
N ILE A 521 -10.73 13.31 -10.64
CA ILE A 521 -11.33 12.34 -9.72
C ILE A 521 -10.25 11.45 -9.08
N SER A 522 -9.33 10.92 -9.89
CA SER A 522 -8.28 10.01 -9.39
C SER A 522 -7.24 10.73 -8.52
N PHE A 523 -6.94 12.01 -8.79
CA PHE A 523 -6.07 12.81 -7.94
C PHE A 523 -6.76 13.23 -6.64
N GLU A 524 -8.06 13.53 -6.66
CA GLU A 524 -8.90 13.75 -5.47
C GLU A 524 -8.99 12.49 -4.59
N GLU A 525 -9.13 11.30 -5.19
CA GLU A 525 -9.04 10.00 -4.50
C GLU A 525 -7.66 9.85 -3.81
N SER A 526 -6.57 10.22 -4.49
CA SER A 526 -5.20 10.20 -3.92
C SER A 526 -5.06 11.14 -2.72
N VAL A 527 -5.53 12.39 -2.83
CA VAL A 527 -5.57 13.38 -1.73
C VAL A 527 -6.40 12.86 -0.56
N THR A 528 -7.54 12.23 -0.83
CA THR A 528 -8.45 11.69 0.18
C THR A 528 -7.83 10.51 0.92
N ALA A 529 -7.13 9.63 0.21
CA ALA A 529 -6.41 8.49 0.78
C ALA A 529 -5.20 8.93 1.64
N GLY A 530 -4.53 10.05 1.30
CA GLY A 530 -3.37 10.52 2.05
C GLY A 530 -2.90 11.92 1.67
N ARG A 531 -3.43 12.94 2.36
CA ARG A 531 -3.10 14.37 2.10
C ARG A 531 -1.61 14.69 2.19
N SER A 532 -0.89 14.07 3.13
CA SER A 532 0.56 14.24 3.32
C SER A 532 1.40 13.59 2.21
N PHE A 533 0.78 12.94 1.22
CA PHE A 533 1.48 12.41 0.06
C PHE A 533 1.86 13.51 -0.95
N GLY A 534 1.13 14.63 -1.00
CA GLY A 534 1.43 15.78 -1.87
C GLY A 534 1.16 15.57 -3.37
N TYR A 535 1.51 14.41 -3.94
CA TYR A 535 1.42 14.12 -5.38
C TYR A 535 0.00 14.26 -5.96
N GLY A 536 -1.05 13.93 -5.20
CA GLY A 536 -2.43 14.18 -5.63
C GLY A 536 -2.73 15.67 -5.85
N TYR A 537 -2.25 16.55 -4.96
CA TYR A 537 -2.36 17.99 -5.16
C TYR A 537 -1.51 18.48 -6.35
N TYR A 538 -0.32 17.90 -6.57
CA TYR A 538 0.48 18.22 -7.76
C TYR A 538 -0.27 17.88 -9.06
N GLY A 539 -0.93 16.72 -9.12
CA GLY A 539 -1.77 16.32 -10.24
C GLY A 539 -2.94 17.29 -10.49
N LEU A 540 -3.60 17.76 -9.44
CA LEU A 540 -4.66 18.79 -9.56
C LEU A 540 -4.10 20.14 -10.03
N ALA A 541 -2.90 20.52 -9.58
CA ALA A 541 -2.23 21.73 -10.06
C ALA A 541 -1.88 21.65 -11.55
N LEU A 542 -1.42 20.49 -12.04
CA LEU A 542 -1.16 20.25 -13.48
C LEU A 542 -2.43 20.39 -14.33
N ILE A 543 -3.56 19.84 -13.87
CA ILE A 543 -4.85 19.98 -14.56
C ILE A 543 -5.28 21.45 -14.61
N ALA A 544 -5.20 22.15 -13.47
CA ALA A 544 -5.61 23.54 -13.38
C ALA A 544 -4.72 24.46 -14.24
N ALA A 545 -3.40 24.24 -14.27
CA ALA A 545 -2.47 24.97 -15.12
C ALA A 545 -2.77 24.78 -16.62
N ASN A 546 -2.92 23.52 -17.07
CA ASN A 546 -3.30 23.21 -18.46
C ASN A 546 -4.72 23.71 -18.83
N SER A 547 -5.57 23.98 -17.84
CA SER A 547 -6.90 24.57 -18.03
C SER A 547 -6.92 26.10 -17.96
N GLY A 548 -5.78 26.78 -17.75
CA GLY A 548 -5.71 28.23 -17.55
C GLY A 548 -6.33 28.73 -16.24
N GLN A 549 -6.54 27.84 -15.25
CA GLN A 549 -7.13 28.16 -13.96
C GLN A 549 -6.05 28.54 -12.93
N GLU A 550 -5.37 29.66 -13.17
CA GLU A 550 -4.15 30.06 -12.44
C GLU A 550 -4.30 30.06 -10.91
N GLU A 551 -5.36 30.67 -10.38
CA GLU A 551 -5.61 30.72 -8.93
C GLU A 551 -5.77 29.32 -8.30
N VAL A 552 -6.49 28.43 -8.99
CA VAL A 552 -6.71 27.04 -8.55
C VAL A 552 -5.42 26.24 -8.62
N ALA A 553 -4.62 26.44 -9.68
CA ALA A 553 -3.32 25.83 -9.83
C ALA A 553 -2.38 26.22 -8.70
N LEU A 554 -2.32 27.51 -8.33
CA LEU A 554 -1.50 28.00 -7.22
C LEU A 554 -1.93 27.45 -5.85
N ILE A 555 -3.24 27.31 -5.60
CA ILE A 555 -3.76 26.71 -4.35
C ILE A 555 -3.29 25.27 -4.20
N HIS A 556 -3.45 24.45 -5.24
CA HIS A 556 -3.03 23.05 -5.21
C HIS A 556 -1.51 22.89 -5.26
N LEU A 557 -0.81 23.74 -6.01
CA LEU A 557 0.64 23.72 -6.06
C LEU A 557 1.24 24.04 -4.69
N LYS A 558 0.68 25.02 -3.95
CA LYS A 558 1.09 25.28 -2.56
C LYS A 558 0.94 24.02 -1.70
N GLN A 559 -0.21 23.35 -1.76
CA GLN A 559 -0.47 22.13 -0.98
C GLN A 559 0.49 20.98 -1.35
N ALA A 560 0.96 20.92 -2.60
CA ALA A 560 1.94 19.95 -3.06
C ALA A 560 3.35 20.25 -2.55
N ILE A 561 3.81 21.51 -2.65
CA ILE A 561 5.17 21.90 -2.23
C ILE A 561 5.31 21.96 -0.70
N ASP A 562 4.26 22.32 0.03
CA ASP A 562 4.21 22.26 1.50
C ASP A 562 4.34 20.81 2.02
N ALA A 563 3.97 19.81 1.20
CA ALA A 563 3.96 18.40 1.56
C ALA A 563 5.24 17.63 1.13
N SER A 564 6.03 18.16 0.20
CA SER A 564 7.24 17.51 -0.29
C SER A 564 8.24 18.51 -0.90
N GLU A 565 9.48 18.44 -0.41
CA GLU A 565 10.63 19.17 -0.96
C GLU A 565 10.95 18.72 -2.39
N VAL A 566 10.74 17.43 -2.71
CA VAL A 566 10.88 16.94 -4.09
C VAL A 566 9.87 17.62 -5.04
N LEU A 567 8.65 17.88 -4.57
CA LEU A 567 7.64 18.62 -5.34
C LEU A 567 7.93 20.13 -5.39
N TYR A 568 8.45 20.71 -4.30
CA TYR A 568 8.96 22.09 -4.27
C TYR A 568 10.02 22.31 -5.37
N GLN A 569 11.06 21.48 -5.40
CA GLN A 569 12.15 21.62 -6.37
C GLN A 569 11.66 21.39 -7.81
N LYS A 570 10.77 20.40 -8.03
CA LYS A 570 10.21 20.14 -9.35
C LYS A 570 9.36 21.31 -9.85
N ALA A 571 8.49 21.87 -9.02
CA ALA A 571 7.61 22.98 -9.41
C ALA A 571 8.37 24.21 -9.94
N LEU A 572 9.59 24.47 -9.43
CA LEU A 572 10.44 25.57 -9.89
C LEU A 572 10.94 25.40 -11.34
N ILE A 573 11.06 24.17 -11.84
CA ILE A 573 11.61 23.88 -13.19
C ILE A 573 10.59 23.30 -14.17
N ASP A 574 9.49 22.69 -13.70
CA ASP A 574 8.52 21.98 -14.53
C ASP A 574 7.87 22.88 -15.60
N PRO A 575 8.00 22.62 -16.92
CA PRO A 575 7.42 23.49 -17.97
C PRO A 575 5.88 23.57 -17.94
N GLU A 576 5.22 22.65 -17.25
CA GLU A 576 3.77 22.67 -16.99
C GLU A 576 3.32 23.94 -16.22
N PHE A 577 4.25 24.61 -15.51
CA PHE A 577 3.98 25.84 -14.74
C PHE A 577 4.71 27.08 -15.28
N GLU A 578 5.17 27.08 -16.54
CA GLU A 578 5.91 28.20 -17.12
C GLU A 578 5.13 29.52 -17.11
N GLU A 579 3.83 29.47 -17.42
CA GLU A 579 2.92 30.61 -17.43
C GLU A 579 2.76 31.17 -16.01
N LEU A 580 2.56 30.29 -15.02
CA LEU A 580 2.47 30.69 -13.60
C LEU A 580 3.78 31.33 -13.11
N ARG A 581 4.94 30.82 -13.54
CA ARG A 581 6.27 31.40 -13.22
C ARG A 581 6.46 32.83 -13.73
N GLY A 582 5.64 33.30 -14.66
CA GLY A 582 5.59 34.72 -15.06
C GLY A 582 4.97 35.65 -14.01
N THR A 583 4.29 35.10 -12.99
CA THR A 583 3.50 35.86 -12.01
C THR A 583 4.21 36.04 -10.66
N GLN A 584 3.93 37.15 -9.97
CA GLN A 584 4.41 37.35 -8.60
C GLN A 584 3.76 36.38 -7.61
N ALA A 585 2.50 35.98 -7.85
CA ALA A 585 1.75 35.06 -6.99
C ALA A 585 2.39 33.65 -6.94
N PHE A 586 2.96 33.17 -8.05
CA PHE A 586 3.75 31.94 -8.05
C PHE A 586 4.90 32.00 -7.05
N PHE A 587 5.73 33.05 -7.08
CA PHE A 587 6.85 33.16 -6.13
C PHE A 587 6.41 33.44 -4.68
N GLU A 588 5.14 33.78 -4.43
CA GLU A 588 4.63 33.97 -3.07
C GLU A 588 4.33 32.65 -2.35
N ILE A 589 3.87 31.61 -3.07
CA ILE A 589 3.63 30.31 -2.42
C ILE A 589 4.93 29.69 -1.86
N PHE A 590 6.08 29.85 -2.54
CA PHE A 590 7.39 29.37 -2.08
C PHE A 590 7.98 30.18 -0.91
N LYS A 591 7.54 31.43 -0.66
CA LYS A 591 8.01 32.24 0.48
C LYS A 591 7.42 31.81 1.82
N SER A 592 6.51 30.83 1.82
CA SER A 592 5.62 30.51 2.95
C SER A 592 5.82 29.10 3.53
N SER A 593 7.00 28.50 3.36
CA SER A 593 7.40 27.34 4.14
C SER A 593 7.54 27.72 5.63
N PRO A 594 6.87 27.03 6.57
CA PRO A 594 6.93 27.39 7.98
C PRO A 594 8.32 27.18 8.59
N GLU A 595 8.74 28.10 9.45
CA GLU A 595 9.76 27.79 10.47
C GLU A 595 9.18 26.73 11.43
N ASN A 596 9.68 25.49 11.38
CA ASN A 596 9.53 24.45 12.40
C ASN A 596 10.69 23.44 12.34
#